data_AF-A0A7C3FZA3-F1
#
_entry.id   AF-A0A7C3FZA3-F1
#
_cell.length_a   1.000
_cell.length_b   1.000
_cell.length_c   1.000
_cell.angle_alpha   90.00
_cell.angle_beta   90.00
_cell.angle_gamma   90.00
#
_symmetry.space_group_name_H-M   'P 1'
#
loop_
_entity.id
_entity.type
_entity.pdbx_description
1 polymer ?
#
loop_
_entity_poly.entity_id
_entity_poly.type
_entity_poly.pdbx_seq_one_letter_code
_entity_poly.pdbx_strand_id
1 'polypeptide(L)'
;MADNIKECNRLGPRIAYNIYILVHIIMFEENFIVKALRPIMRFIDSKRRLRHTWHFLEKMAKEPLFDCMNCGDCALYDVGYHCPMSQCPKNQRNGPCGGSMNDWCEVYPEERKCVWIRACERYSGNLNKIKPHIVLPQDWQLWQTASWLNFSLGRDHYSKNAYVEYKK
;
A
#
# COMPACT_ATOMS: atom_id res chain seq x y z
N MET A 1 -4.03 -11.24 22.87
CA MET A 1 -3.92 -10.81 21.45
C MET A 1 -5.28 -10.54 20.77
N ALA A 2 -6.42 -10.95 21.34
CA ALA A 2 -7.76 -10.70 20.81
C ALA A 2 -8.47 -9.47 21.40
N ASP A 3 -7.96 -8.89 22.49
CA ASP A 3 -8.67 -7.84 23.23
C ASP A 3 -8.51 -6.43 22.65
N ASN A 4 -7.35 -6.09 22.08
CA ASN A 4 -7.12 -4.80 21.38
C ASN A 4 -7.77 -4.72 19.99
N ILE A 5 -8.58 -5.73 19.64
CA ILE A 5 -9.24 -5.88 18.33
C ILE A 5 -10.72 -5.49 18.44
N LYS A 6 -11.29 -5.46 19.65
CA LYS A 6 -12.68 -5.06 19.92
C LYS A 6 -12.95 -3.56 19.70
N GLU A 7 -11.91 -2.74 19.54
CA GLU A 7 -12.02 -1.27 19.42
C GLU A 7 -12.27 -0.77 17.99
N CYS A 8 -12.24 -1.65 16.98
CA CYS A 8 -12.45 -1.28 15.57
C CYS A 8 -13.91 -0.91 15.20
N ASN A 9 -14.72 -0.51 16.18
CA ASN A 9 -16.12 -0.12 16.02
C ASN A 9 -16.30 1.36 15.62
N ARG A 10 -15.22 2.15 15.51
CA ARG A 10 -15.28 3.52 15.00
C ARG A 10 -15.19 3.55 13.47
N LEU A 11 -16.22 4.10 12.84
CA LEU A 11 -16.27 4.26 11.38
C LEU A 11 -15.54 5.54 10.96
N GLY A 12 -14.48 5.39 10.16
CA GLY A 12 -13.79 6.52 9.53
C GLY A 12 -14.57 7.13 8.35
N PRO A 13 -14.14 8.29 7.82
CA PRO A 13 -14.77 8.94 6.67
C PRO A 13 -14.68 8.06 5.41
N ARG A 14 -15.83 7.53 4.98
CA ARG A 14 -15.93 6.52 3.91
C ARG A 14 -15.75 7.05 2.49
N ILE A 15 -15.99 8.34 2.27
CA ILE A 15 -16.04 8.91 0.90
C ILE A 15 -14.65 8.84 0.24
N ALA A 16 -13.61 9.35 0.89
CA ALA A 16 -12.25 9.30 0.36
C ALA A 16 -11.77 7.85 0.16
N TYR A 17 -12.07 6.98 1.11
CA TYR A 17 -11.73 5.55 1.03
C TYR A 17 -12.39 4.86 -0.17
N ASN A 18 -13.66 5.12 -0.45
CA ASN A 18 -14.36 4.58 -1.61
C ASN A 18 -13.78 5.09 -2.93
N ILE A 19 -13.37 6.35 -3.00
CA ILE A 19 -12.67 6.92 -4.17
C ILE A 19 -11.35 6.19 -4.38
N TYR A 20 -10.58 5.97 -3.31
CA TYR A 20 -9.31 5.23 -3.41
C TYR A 20 -9.52 3.80 -3.88
N ILE A 21 -10.54 3.10 -3.38
CA ILE A 21 -10.93 1.77 -3.89
C ILE A 21 -11.24 1.82 -5.38
N LEU A 22 -12.03 2.79 -5.83
CA LEU A 22 -12.37 2.90 -7.24
C LEU A 22 -11.12 3.10 -8.10
N VAL A 23 -10.22 4.00 -7.69
CA VAL A 23 -8.94 4.23 -8.37
C VAL A 23 -8.09 2.96 -8.39
N HIS A 24 -8.04 2.23 -7.27
CA HIS A 24 -7.30 0.97 -7.18
C HIS A 24 -7.87 -0.10 -8.12
N ILE A 25 -9.18 -0.29 -8.17
CA ILE A 25 -9.80 -1.29 -9.09
C ILE A 25 -9.46 -0.97 -10.55
N ILE A 26 -9.43 0.32 -10.91
CA ILE A 26 -9.12 0.75 -12.27
C ILE A 26 -7.63 0.54 -12.60
N MET A 27 -6.73 0.85 -11.65
CA MET A 27 -5.29 0.94 -11.89
C MET A 27 -4.47 -0.29 -11.44
N PHE A 28 -4.96 -1.05 -10.47
CA PHE A 28 -4.24 -2.08 -9.70
C PHE A 28 -4.88 -3.47 -9.68
N GLU A 29 -6.01 -3.66 -10.35
CA GLU A 29 -6.48 -5.02 -10.67
C GLU A 29 -6.02 -5.41 -12.08
N GLU A 30 -5.72 -6.69 -12.32
CA GLU A 30 -5.39 -7.23 -13.64
C GLU A 30 -6.62 -7.25 -14.59
N ASN A 31 -7.20 -6.08 -14.79
CA ASN A 31 -8.32 -5.84 -15.68
C ASN A 31 -7.84 -5.63 -17.13
N PHE A 32 -8.80 -5.52 -18.05
CA PHE A 32 -8.52 -5.29 -19.46
C PHE A 32 -7.78 -3.96 -19.70
N ILE A 33 -8.07 -2.92 -18.91
CA ILE A 33 -7.47 -1.58 -19.05
C ILE A 33 -5.97 -1.63 -18.77
N VAL A 34 -5.56 -2.23 -17.65
CA VAL A 34 -4.13 -2.39 -17.31
C VAL A 34 -3.41 -3.16 -18.41
N LYS A 35 -3.99 -4.25 -18.90
CA LYS A 35 -3.42 -5.04 -20.01
C LYS A 35 -3.28 -4.24 -21.30
N ALA A 36 -4.27 -3.41 -21.64
CA ALA A 36 -4.23 -2.54 -22.81
C ALA A 36 -3.20 -1.39 -22.67
N LEU A 37 -2.98 -0.90 -21.46
CA LEU A 37 -2.02 0.17 -21.17
C LEU A 37 -0.57 -0.33 -21.04
N ARG A 38 -0.34 -1.63 -20.82
CA ARG A 38 1.02 -2.24 -20.74
C ARG A 38 2.00 -1.80 -21.84
N PRO A 39 1.68 -1.79 -23.15
CA PRO A 39 2.62 -1.33 -24.18
C PRO A 39 3.01 0.14 -24.01
N ILE A 40 2.07 1.00 -23.59
CA ILE A 40 2.34 2.42 -23.31
C ILE A 40 3.27 2.54 -22.09
N MET A 41 2.98 1.79 -21.02
CA MET A 41 3.81 1.77 -19.82
C MET A 41 5.23 1.26 -20.11
N ARG A 42 5.39 0.25 -20.97
CA ARG A 42 6.69 -0.21 -21.48
C ARG A 42 7.43 0.87 -22.26
N PHE A 43 6.71 1.60 -23.12
CA PHE A 43 7.31 2.70 -23.86
C PHE A 43 7.79 3.82 -22.93
N ILE A 44 6.99 4.21 -21.94
CA ILE A 44 7.35 5.20 -20.92
C ILE A 44 8.60 4.73 -20.15
N ASP A 45 8.63 3.46 -19.72
CA ASP A 45 9.75 2.87 -18.98
C ASP A 45 11.05 2.80 -19.81
N SER A 46 10.95 2.58 -21.13
CA SER A 46 12.10 2.51 -22.04
C SER A 46 12.86 3.83 -22.16
N LYS A 47 12.17 4.97 -22.00
CA LYS A 47 12.79 6.29 -22.12
C LYS A 47 13.08 6.88 -20.75
N ARG A 48 14.37 7.03 -20.42
CA ARG A 48 14.85 7.58 -19.14
C ARG A 48 14.10 8.85 -18.70
N ARG A 49 13.93 9.82 -19.62
CA ARG A 49 13.22 11.08 -19.32
C ARG A 49 11.75 10.83 -18.94
N LEU A 50 11.02 10.05 -19.73
CA LEU A 50 9.61 9.75 -19.47
C LEU A 50 9.43 8.98 -18.16
N ARG A 51 10.29 8.00 -17.89
CA ARG A 51 10.31 7.28 -16.62
C ARG A 51 10.49 8.20 -15.42
N HIS A 52 11.44 9.15 -15.50
CA HIS A 52 11.63 10.14 -14.42
C HIS A 52 10.45 11.09 -14.26
N THR A 53 9.89 11.60 -15.36
CA THR A 53 8.70 12.46 -15.31
C THR A 53 7.50 11.70 -14.72
N TRP A 54 7.31 10.44 -15.10
CA TRP A 54 6.25 9.61 -14.57
C TRP A 54 6.40 9.36 -13.06
N HIS A 55 7.62 9.04 -12.62
CA HIS A 55 7.93 8.92 -11.19
C HIS A 55 7.67 10.23 -10.45
N PHE A 56 8.04 11.37 -11.02
CA PHE A 56 7.77 12.68 -10.42
C PHE A 56 6.27 12.95 -10.29
N LEU A 57 5.47 12.66 -11.31
CA LEU A 57 4.01 12.81 -11.24
C LEU A 57 3.40 11.89 -10.18
N GLU A 58 3.86 10.64 -10.10
CA GLU A 58 3.41 9.71 -9.06
C GLU A 58 3.75 10.24 -7.67
N LYS A 59 4.97 10.74 -7.47
CA LYS A 59 5.43 11.35 -6.23
C LYS A 59 4.54 12.52 -5.82
N MET A 60 4.30 13.47 -6.75
CA MET A 60 3.44 14.64 -6.52
C MET A 60 1.99 14.27 -6.20
N ALA A 61 1.51 13.12 -6.65
CA ALA A 61 0.19 12.62 -6.27
C ALA A 61 0.19 11.92 -4.91
N LYS A 62 1.15 11.01 -4.66
CA LYS A 62 1.10 10.08 -3.53
C LYS A 62 1.66 10.64 -2.22
N GLU A 63 2.65 11.52 -2.28
CA GLU A 63 3.18 12.17 -1.09
C GLU A 63 2.11 12.99 -0.35
N PRO A 64 1.41 13.95 -0.98
CA PRO A 64 0.43 14.76 -0.26
C PRO A 64 -0.82 13.97 0.16
N LEU A 65 -1.16 12.87 -0.52
CA LEU A 65 -2.35 12.08 -0.22
C LEU A 65 -2.13 11.03 0.87
N PHE A 66 -0.94 10.44 0.95
CA PHE A 66 -0.68 9.25 1.78
C PHE A 66 0.58 9.32 2.63
N ASP A 67 1.29 10.45 2.60
CA ASP A 67 2.66 10.60 3.13
C ASP A 67 3.59 9.50 2.56
N CYS A 68 3.47 9.23 1.25
CA CYS A 68 4.17 8.13 0.59
C CYS A 68 5.70 8.28 0.64
N MET A 69 6.43 7.18 0.87
CA MET A 69 7.90 7.15 0.87
C MET A 69 8.51 6.76 -0.49
N ASN A 70 7.70 6.65 -1.56
CA ASN A 70 8.12 6.29 -2.93
C ASN A 70 8.97 5.02 -3.01
N CYS A 71 8.52 3.98 -2.32
CA CYS A 71 9.25 2.73 -2.24
C CYS A 71 9.25 1.89 -3.54
N GLY A 72 8.45 2.27 -4.54
CA GLY A 72 8.34 1.59 -5.84
C GLY A 72 7.66 0.22 -5.83
N ASP A 73 7.42 -0.37 -4.66
CA ASP A 73 6.71 -1.63 -4.46
C ASP A 73 5.52 -1.37 -3.51
N CYS A 74 4.41 -0.88 -4.04
CA CYS A 74 3.43 -0.15 -3.23
C CYS A 74 2.47 -1.06 -2.45
N ALA A 75 2.54 -1.03 -1.11
CA ALA A 75 1.63 -1.77 -0.20
C ALA A 75 0.56 -0.87 0.45
N LEU A 76 0.12 0.20 -0.22
CA LEU A 76 -0.90 1.11 0.30
C LEU A 76 -2.25 0.41 0.50
N TYR A 77 -2.66 -0.38 -0.50
CA TYR A 77 -3.96 -1.03 -0.50
C TYR A 77 -4.12 -2.03 0.65
N ASP A 78 -3.04 -2.76 0.96
CA ASP A 78 -3.03 -3.80 1.99
C ASP A 78 -3.23 -3.24 3.40
N VAL A 79 -2.90 -1.97 3.61
CA VAL A 79 -3.03 -1.26 4.89
C VAL A 79 -4.07 -0.15 4.79
N GLY A 80 -5.13 -0.39 4.03
CA GLY A 80 -6.30 0.49 3.93
C GLY A 80 -5.97 1.88 3.42
N TYR A 81 -5.04 2.04 2.48
CA TYR A 81 -4.50 3.32 1.98
C TYR A 81 -3.73 4.14 3.02
N HIS A 82 -3.05 3.46 3.94
CA HIS A 82 -2.01 4.06 4.77
C HIS A 82 -0.66 3.52 4.34
N CYS A 83 0.33 4.39 4.14
CA CYS A 83 1.66 3.93 3.72
C CYS A 83 2.35 3.21 4.91
N PRO A 84 2.57 1.89 4.87
CA PRO A 84 3.21 1.18 5.99
C PRO A 84 4.65 1.64 6.23
N MET A 85 5.32 2.13 5.17
CA MET A 85 6.70 2.63 5.21
C MET A 85 6.84 4.03 5.81
N SER A 86 5.74 4.75 5.98
CA SER A 86 5.73 6.14 6.48
C SER A 86 4.99 6.25 7.80
N GLN A 87 3.81 5.61 7.87
CA GLN A 87 2.86 5.75 8.97
C GLN A 87 3.14 4.77 10.10
N CYS A 88 3.93 3.72 9.86
CA CYS A 88 4.36 2.79 10.89
C CYS A 88 5.85 3.03 11.21
N PRO A 89 6.23 3.33 12.47
CA PRO A 89 7.64 3.45 12.83
C PRO A 89 8.45 2.17 12.63
N LYS A 90 7.77 1.02 12.51
CA LYS A 90 8.39 -0.28 12.26
C LYS A 90 8.51 -0.62 10.78
N ASN A 91 8.01 0.22 9.87
CA ASN A 91 7.97 -0.02 8.42
C ASN A 91 7.38 -1.39 8.03
N GLN A 92 6.42 -1.89 8.82
CA GLN A 92 5.91 -3.25 8.70
C GLN A 92 4.72 -3.30 7.75
N ARG A 93 4.82 -4.13 6.70
CA ARG A 93 3.77 -4.35 5.70
C ARG A 93 2.71 -5.37 6.12
N ASN A 94 3.04 -6.20 7.10
CA ASN A 94 2.17 -7.25 7.63
C ASN A 94 1.82 -6.92 9.07
N GLY A 95 0.55 -7.07 9.46
CA GLY A 95 0.16 -6.85 10.83
C GLY A 95 -1.21 -7.44 11.16
N PRO A 96 -1.76 -7.14 12.34
CA PRO A 96 -1.20 -6.23 13.37
C PRO A 96 0.07 -6.78 14.04
N CYS A 97 0.97 -5.89 14.47
CA CYS A 97 2.24 -6.25 15.10
C CYS A 97 2.15 -6.55 16.61
N GLY A 98 0.95 -6.45 17.21
CA GLY A 98 0.71 -6.63 18.65
C GLY A 98 1.11 -5.46 19.55
N GLY A 99 1.88 -4.49 19.03
CA GLY A 99 2.37 -3.32 19.77
C GLY A 99 1.42 -2.13 19.82
N SER A 100 0.12 -2.36 19.90
CA SER A 100 -0.87 -1.28 20.05
C SER A 100 -1.62 -1.42 21.37
N MET A 101 -1.78 -0.30 22.09
CA MET A 101 -2.47 -0.22 23.38
C MET A 101 -3.46 0.96 23.34
N ASN A 102 -4.73 0.71 23.65
CA ASN A 102 -5.82 1.71 23.62
C ASN A 102 -5.84 2.53 22.32
N ASP A 103 -5.88 1.88 21.15
CA ASP A 103 -5.71 2.47 19.81
C ASP A 103 -4.36 3.15 19.46
N TRP A 104 -3.46 3.37 20.42
CA TRP A 104 -2.16 4.04 20.21
C TRP A 104 -1.05 3.09 19.79
N CYS A 105 -0.04 3.61 19.09
CA CYS A 105 1.19 2.88 18.78
C CYS A 105 2.11 2.84 20.01
N GLU A 106 2.73 1.69 20.32
CA GLU A 106 3.67 1.56 21.45
C GLU A 106 4.88 2.51 21.36
N VAL A 107 5.29 2.88 20.15
CA VAL A 107 6.45 3.77 19.94
C VAL A 107 6.09 5.22 20.22
N TYR A 108 4.82 5.59 20.05
CA TYR A 108 4.30 6.94 20.24
C TYR A 108 2.96 6.90 21.00
N PRO A 109 2.98 6.51 22.29
CA PRO A 109 1.78 6.46 23.11
C PRO A 109 1.10 7.83 23.17
N GLU A 110 -0.23 7.88 23.08
CA GLU A 110 -1.03 9.11 23.16
C GLU A 110 -0.76 10.20 22.09
N GLU A 111 0.24 10.00 21.24
CA GLU A 111 0.61 10.93 20.16
C GLU A 111 0.16 10.44 18.79
N ARG A 112 0.30 9.14 18.49
CA ARG A 112 -0.02 8.58 17.16
C ARG A 112 -0.86 7.31 17.26
N LYS A 113 -2.05 7.35 16.64
CA LYS A 113 -2.88 6.15 16.46
C LYS A 113 -2.14 5.09 15.64
N CYS A 114 -2.27 3.83 16.06
CA CYS A 114 -1.69 2.70 15.34
C CYS A 114 -2.24 2.61 13.91
N VAL A 115 -1.35 2.41 12.92
CA VAL A 115 -1.74 2.32 11.50
C VAL A 115 -2.73 1.17 11.24
N TRP A 116 -2.59 0.06 11.96
CA TRP A 116 -3.45 -1.12 11.83
C TRP A 116 -4.86 -0.89 12.38
N ILE A 117 -4.97 -0.08 13.45
CA ILE A 117 -6.26 0.36 13.98
C ILE A 117 -6.94 1.28 12.98
N ARG A 118 -6.22 2.29 12.46
CA ARG A 118 -6.74 3.20 11.42
C ARG A 118 -7.16 2.46 10.14
N ALA A 119 -6.37 1.48 9.70
CA ALA A 119 -6.72 0.64 8.55
C ALA A 119 -8.00 -0.16 8.84
N CYS A 120 -8.13 -0.71 10.05
CA CYS A 120 -9.33 -1.42 10.46
C CYS A 120 -10.58 -0.52 10.48
N GLU A 121 -10.46 0.71 10.99
CA GLU A 121 -11.54 1.71 10.97
C GLU A 121 -12.03 1.98 9.52
N ARG A 122 -11.12 2.00 8.53
CA ARG A 122 -11.46 2.12 7.10
C ARG A 122 -12.16 0.87 6.55
N TYR A 123 -11.79 -0.31 7.02
CA TYR A 123 -12.47 -1.57 6.68
C TYR A 123 -13.78 -1.79 7.44
N SER A 124 -14.29 -0.79 8.16
CA SER A 124 -15.53 -0.85 8.94
C SER A 124 -15.56 -2.03 9.92
N GLY A 125 -14.49 -2.24 10.68
CA GLY A 125 -14.45 -3.35 11.65
C GLY A 125 -13.98 -4.69 11.07
N ASN A 126 -13.88 -4.82 9.75
CA ASN A 126 -13.61 -6.11 9.12
C ASN A 126 -12.12 -6.45 9.07
N LEU A 127 -11.64 -7.07 10.14
CA LEU A 127 -10.25 -7.52 10.29
C LEU A 127 -9.86 -8.65 9.34
N ASN A 128 -10.85 -9.39 8.81
CA ASN A 128 -10.59 -10.41 7.81
C ASN A 128 -10.12 -9.80 6.48
N LYS A 129 -10.22 -8.47 6.30
CA LYS A 129 -9.61 -7.75 5.17
C LYS A 129 -8.15 -7.37 5.40
N ILE A 130 -7.70 -7.30 6.66
CA ILE A 130 -6.30 -7.05 7.03
C ILE A 130 -5.50 -8.37 7.06
N LYS A 131 -6.17 -9.46 7.44
CA LYS A 131 -5.55 -10.77 7.67
C LYS A 131 -5.38 -11.74 6.48
N PRO A 132 -5.96 -11.58 5.27
CA PRO A 132 -6.11 -12.74 4.40
C PRO A 132 -4.87 -13.08 3.58
N HIS A 133 -3.91 -12.16 3.39
CA HIS A 133 -2.70 -12.43 2.61
C HIS A 133 -1.43 -11.85 3.23
N ILE A 134 -0.36 -12.64 3.24
CA ILE A 134 0.97 -12.19 3.63
C ILE A 134 1.52 -11.35 2.47
N VAL A 135 1.74 -10.07 2.72
CA VAL A 135 2.42 -9.16 1.78
C VAL A 135 3.92 -9.48 1.82
N LEU A 136 4.54 -9.66 0.67
CA LEU A 136 5.98 -9.92 0.61
C LEU A 136 6.78 -8.73 1.16
N PRO A 137 7.99 -8.96 1.68
CA PRO A 137 8.92 -7.90 2.04
C PRO A 137 9.12 -6.92 0.88
N GLN A 138 9.42 -5.67 1.21
CA GLN A 138 9.79 -4.65 0.22
C GLN A 138 10.94 -5.12 -0.66
N ASP A 139 10.78 -5.03 -1.97
CA ASP A 139 11.91 -5.09 -2.89
C ASP A 139 12.65 -3.74 -2.92
N TRP A 140 13.81 -3.69 -2.28
CA TRP A 140 14.64 -2.48 -2.21
C TRP A 140 15.28 -2.08 -3.55
N GLN A 141 15.31 -2.97 -4.55
CA GLN A 141 15.78 -2.62 -5.90
C GLN A 141 14.83 -1.62 -6.60
N LEU A 142 13.56 -1.60 -6.19
CA LEU A 142 12.54 -0.68 -6.70
C LEU A 142 12.48 0.66 -5.96
N TRP A 143 13.35 0.89 -4.97
CA TRP A 143 13.34 2.12 -4.18
C TRP A 143 13.47 3.38 -5.06
N GLN A 144 12.65 4.41 -4.79
CA GLN A 144 12.60 5.66 -5.56
C GLN A 144 12.31 5.45 -7.05
N THR A 145 11.47 4.46 -7.37
CA THR A 145 10.92 4.25 -8.70
C THR A 145 9.39 4.33 -8.69
N ALA A 146 8.79 4.50 -9.87
CA ALA A 146 7.34 4.64 -9.99
C ALA A 146 6.65 3.28 -9.78
N SER A 147 5.92 3.12 -8.67
CA SER A 147 5.21 1.87 -8.39
C SER A 147 4.07 1.60 -9.38
N TRP A 148 3.51 2.62 -10.03
CA TRP A 148 2.52 2.42 -11.10
C TRP A 148 3.12 1.72 -12.32
N LEU A 149 4.36 2.07 -12.67
CA LEU A 149 5.10 1.38 -13.73
C LEU A 149 5.46 -0.04 -13.29
N ASN A 150 5.96 -0.20 -12.07
CA ASN A 150 6.37 -1.52 -11.57
C ASN A 150 5.20 -2.50 -11.49
N PHE A 151 4.04 -2.06 -10.98
CA PHE A 151 2.81 -2.84 -10.99
C PHE A 151 2.40 -3.24 -12.41
N SER A 152 2.30 -2.25 -13.32
CA SER A 152 1.85 -2.49 -14.70
C SER A 152 2.77 -3.46 -15.45
N LEU A 153 4.06 -3.45 -15.12
CA LEU A 153 5.09 -4.30 -15.71
C LEU A 153 5.29 -5.62 -14.95
N GLY A 154 4.57 -5.84 -13.85
CA GLY A 154 4.66 -7.05 -13.03
C GLY A 154 6.02 -7.22 -12.34
N ARG A 155 6.61 -6.13 -11.86
CA ARG A 155 7.87 -6.11 -11.10
C ARG A 155 7.66 -6.12 -9.58
N ASP A 156 6.48 -5.75 -9.12
CA ASP A 156 6.17 -5.60 -7.71
C ASP A 156 5.70 -6.93 -7.07
N HIS A 157 5.43 -6.88 -5.76
CA HIS A 157 5.01 -8.06 -4.99
C HIS A 157 3.64 -8.64 -5.38
N TYR A 158 2.83 -7.92 -6.17
CA TYR A 158 1.57 -8.44 -6.70
C TYR A 158 1.78 -9.34 -7.93
N SER A 159 2.96 -9.31 -8.54
CA SER A 159 3.29 -10.16 -9.67
C SER A 159 3.34 -11.65 -9.27
N LYS A 160 2.83 -12.53 -10.15
CA LYS A 160 2.93 -13.99 -9.93
C LYS A 160 4.37 -14.48 -9.78
N ASN A 161 5.32 -13.77 -10.39
CA ASN A 161 6.73 -14.13 -10.39
C ASN A 161 7.40 -13.84 -9.04
N ALA A 162 6.98 -12.79 -8.32
CA ALA A 162 7.54 -12.46 -7.01
C ALA A 162 7.43 -13.62 -6.01
N TYR A 163 6.31 -14.36 -6.02
CA TYR A 163 6.12 -15.54 -5.16
C TYR A 163 6.96 -16.75 -5.58
N VAL A 164 7.30 -16.88 -6.86
CA VAL A 164 8.18 -17.96 -7.35
C VAL A 164 9.62 -17.70 -6.94
N GLU A 165 10.06 -16.44 -7.01
CA GLU A 165 11.40 -16.03 -6.60
C GLU A 165 11.60 -16.17 -5.08
N TYR A 166 10.60 -15.77 -4.27
CA TYR A 166 10.68 -15.90 -2.81
C TYR A 166 10.71 -17.35 -2.30
N LYS A 167 10.22 -18.33 -3.09
CA LYS A 167 10.19 -19.75 -2.71
C LYS A 167 11.48 -20.51 -3.05
N LYS A 168 12.38 -19.90 -3.82
CA LYS A 168 13.68 -20.50 -4.19
C LYS A 168 14.72 -20.21 -3.12
#